data_AF-A0A532UBU2-F1
#
_entry.id   AF-A0A532UBU2-F1
#
_cell.length_a   1.000
_cell.length_b   1.000
_cell.length_c   1.000
_cell.angle_alpha   90.00
_cell.angle_beta   90.00
_cell.angle_gamma   90.00
#
_symmetry.space_group_name_H-M   'P 1'
#
loop_
_entity.id
_entity.type
_entity.pdbx_description
1 polymer ?
#
loop_
_entity_poly.entity_id
_entity_poly.type
_entity_poly.pdbx_seq_one_letter_code
_entity_poly.pdbx_strand_id
1 'polypeptide(L)'
;MDRRTFLATAMAAGATAISTTTKGRAASSPGKKFKMKYAPHFGMFKHHAGKDLIDQLKFMADAGFTAMEDNSMMRRPKELQEKIARQMSRLDMTMGVFVGFGMGRFGEKNFVTNDKEMRRQMVGEMKKAVEVAKRVNAKWCTVVPCAYDPGLEWDYQTTNAIENLKYCAEVCEPSGLVMVLEPLNPYRDHPGLFRYARR
;
A
#
# COMPACT_ATOMS: atom_id res chain seq x y z
N MET A 1 51.48 -7.88 29.50
CA MET A 1 51.66 -6.75 28.56
C MET A 1 50.73 -5.64 28.99
N ASP A 2 51.28 -4.53 29.45
CA ASP A 2 50.57 -3.46 30.15
C ASP A 2 49.90 -2.47 29.19
N ARG A 3 48.61 -2.17 29.42
CA ARG A 3 47.81 -1.23 28.60
C ARG A 3 48.36 0.19 28.56
N ARG A 4 49.24 0.55 29.51
CA ARG A 4 49.85 1.89 29.61
C ARG A 4 51.02 2.08 28.65
N THR A 5 51.73 1.00 28.29
CA THR A 5 52.87 1.08 27.38
C THR A 5 52.43 1.24 25.92
N PHE A 6 51.25 0.73 25.56
CA PHE A 6 50.71 0.83 24.19
C PHE A 6 50.20 2.24 23.84
N LEU A 7 49.63 2.96 24.82
CA LEU A 7 49.13 4.33 24.61
C LEU A 7 50.25 5.36 24.52
N ALA A 8 51.39 5.13 25.19
CA ALA A 8 52.53 6.03 25.16
C ALA A 8 53.29 6.02 23.81
N THR A 9 53.23 4.91 23.06
CA THR A 9 53.93 4.79 21.76
C THR A 9 53.13 5.35 20.59
N ALA A 10 51.83 5.61 20.74
CA ALA A 10 50.97 6.09 19.66
C ALA A 10 50.98 7.62 19.47
N MET A 11 51.58 8.39 20.38
CA MET A 11 51.52 9.86 20.37
C MET A 11 52.75 10.57 19.78
N ALA A 12 53.77 9.85 19.31
CA ALA A 12 55.04 10.46 18.87
C ALA A 12 55.31 10.37 17.36
N ALA A 13 54.40 9.85 16.54
CA ALA A 13 54.60 9.78 15.09
C ALA A 13 53.32 10.09 14.31
N GLY A 14 53.24 11.31 13.77
CA GLY A 14 52.27 11.64 12.72
C GLY A 14 51.37 12.83 13.03
N ALA A 15 51.96 14.02 13.11
CA ALA A 15 51.22 15.25 12.81
C ALA A 15 50.86 15.26 11.31
N THR A 16 49.77 14.59 10.94
CA THR A 16 49.08 14.81 9.67
C THR A 16 47.61 15.04 10.01
N ALA A 17 47.14 16.25 9.72
CA ALA A 17 45.74 16.62 9.85
C ALA A 17 44.86 15.60 9.10
N ILE A 18 44.21 14.71 9.85
CA ILE A 18 43.13 13.89 9.32
C ILE A 18 41.94 14.84 9.21
N SER A 19 41.80 15.45 8.03
CA SER A 19 40.52 15.99 7.61
C SER A 19 39.55 14.81 7.62
N THR A 20 38.70 14.74 8.65
CA THR A 20 37.57 13.83 8.69
C THR A 20 36.58 14.29 7.63
N THR A 21 36.86 13.90 6.38
CA THR A 21 35.83 13.85 5.34
C THR A 21 34.77 12.91 5.88
N THR A 22 33.71 13.49 6.44
CA THR A 22 32.43 12.82 6.59
C THR A 22 32.14 12.25 5.22
N LYS A 23 32.17 10.92 5.08
CA LYS A 23 31.59 10.24 3.93
C LYS A 23 30.11 10.58 3.99
N GLY A 24 29.74 11.72 3.41
CA GLY A 24 28.38 11.99 2.99
C GLY A 24 27.95 10.76 2.23
N ARG A 25 26.87 10.15 2.70
CA ARG A 25 26.24 9.00 2.07
C ARG A 25 26.15 9.35 0.58
N ALA A 26 26.99 8.73 -0.24
CA ALA A 26 27.05 9.05 -1.65
C ALA A 26 25.62 8.95 -2.16
N ALA A 27 25.09 10.05 -2.70
CA ALA A 27 23.82 10.02 -3.38
C ALA A 27 23.96 8.92 -4.44
N SER A 28 23.27 7.80 -4.22
CA SER A 28 23.25 6.72 -5.20
C SER A 28 22.80 7.36 -6.50
N SER A 29 23.61 7.23 -7.55
CA SER A 29 23.18 7.65 -8.89
C SER A 29 21.78 7.09 -9.12
N PRO A 30 20.83 7.90 -9.64
CA PRO A 30 19.45 7.45 -9.79
C PRO A 30 19.44 6.09 -10.45
N GLY A 31 18.92 5.08 -9.72
CA GLY A 31 18.80 3.74 -10.25
C GLY A 31 18.04 3.82 -11.57
N LYS A 32 18.46 3.04 -12.57
CA LYS A 32 17.73 2.99 -13.84
C LYS A 32 16.26 2.66 -13.53
N LYS A 33 15.34 3.53 -13.93
CA LYS A 33 13.90 3.33 -13.71
C LYS A 33 13.48 1.95 -14.23
N PHE A 34 12.69 1.23 -13.45
CA PHE A 34 12.08 -0.01 -13.91
C PHE A 34 11.14 0.30 -15.08
N LYS A 35 11.07 -0.62 -16.05
CA LYS A 35 10.16 -0.48 -17.20
C LYS A 35 8.70 -0.70 -16.81
N MET A 36 8.46 -1.54 -15.80
CA MET A 36 7.14 -1.84 -15.25
C MET A 36 6.90 -1.04 -13.97
N LYS A 37 5.64 -0.78 -13.67
CA LYS A 37 5.20 -0.10 -12.44
C LYS A 37 5.20 -1.04 -11.25
N TYR A 38 6.37 -1.49 -10.81
CA TYR A 38 6.50 -2.20 -9.54
C TYR A 38 6.14 -1.25 -8.39
N ALA A 39 5.24 -1.69 -7.53
CA ALA A 39 4.61 -0.87 -6.50
C ALA A 39 4.89 -1.45 -5.10
N PRO A 40 6.06 -1.19 -4.50
CA PRO A 40 6.33 -1.65 -3.14
C PRO A 40 5.43 -0.94 -2.12
N HIS A 41 5.30 -1.57 -0.95
CA HIS A 41 4.56 -1.04 0.19
C HIS A 41 5.44 -0.28 1.17
N PHE A 42 4.81 0.64 1.91
CA PHE A 42 5.41 1.18 3.12
C PHE A 42 5.79 0.07 4.09
N GLY A 43 6.99 0.18 4.64
CA GLY A 43 7.54 -0.78 5.58
C GLY A 43 8.63 -1.67 4.99
N MET A 44 8.61 -1.91 3.68
CA MET A 44 9.60 -2.78 3.01
C MET A 44 11.02 -2.22 3.08
N PHE A 45 11.17 -0.89 3.18
CA PHE A 45 12.47 -0.21 3.17
C PHE A 45 12.84 0.44 4.51
N LYS A 46 12.23 0.01 5.62
CA LYS A 46 12.50 0.57 6.96
C LYS A 46 13.98 0.58 7.34
N HIS A 47 14.74 -0.44 6.93
CA HIS A 47 16.17 -0.54 7.22
C HIS A 47 17.07 0.31 6.30
N HIS A 48 16.52 0.81 5.18
CA HIS A 48 17.25 1.64 4.23
C HIS A 48 16.95 3.13 4.41
N ALA A 49 15.66 3.46 4.56
CA ALA A 49 15.13 4.83 4.58
C ALA A 49 14.51 5.25 5.92
N GLY A 50 14.48 4.36 6.92
CA GLY A 50 13.86 4.62 8.22
C GLY A 50 12.34 4.46 8.21
N LYS A 51 11.69 4.91 9.30
CA LYS A 51 10.24 4.75 9.51
C LYS A 51 9.39 5.85 8.86
N ASP A 52 9.99 6.99 8.51
CA ASP A 52 9.26 8.06 7.84
C ASP A 52 8.77 7.60 6.46
N LEU A 53 7.51 7.92 6.13
CA LEU A 53 6.89 7.46 4.90
C LEU A 53 7.40 8.24 3.69
N ILE A 54 7.70 9.53 3.86
CA ILE A 54 8.17 10.38 2.78
C ILE A 54 9.60 10.01 2.40
N ASP A 55 10.45 9.70 3.38
CA ASP A 55 11.80 9.23 3.10
C ASP A 55 11.80 7.85 2.45
N GLN A 56 10.84 6.98 2.80
CA GLN A 56 10.63 5.73 2.06
C GLN A 56 10.21 5.96 0.60
N LEU A 57 9.34 6.94 0.30
CA LEU A 57 9.00 7.28 -1.10
C LEU A 57 10.21 7.77 -1.89
N LYS A 58 11.03 8.65 -1.29
CA LYS A 58 12.27 9.11 -1.93
C LYS A 58 13.19 7.94 -2.25
N PHE A 59 13.39 7.05 -1.28
CA PHE A 59 14.19 5.85 -1.50
C PHE A 59 13.62 4.95 -2.60
N MET A 60 12.30 4.76 -2.66
CA MET A 60 11.66 4.02 -3.75
C MET A 60 11.98 4.65 -5.11
N ALA A 61 11.84 5.97 -5.25
CA ALA A 61 12.17 6.68 -6.47
C ALA A 61 13.67 6.58 -6.83
N ASP A 62 14.56 6.75 -5.85
CA ASP A 62 16.01 6.63 -6.04
C ASP A 62 16.43 5.22 -6.46
N ALA A 63 15.73 4.19 -5.95
CA ALA A 63 15.92 2.80 -6.33
C ALA A 63 15.29 2.43 -7.70
N GLY A 64 14.62 3.39 -8.37
CA GLY A 64 14.07 3.23 -9.72
C GLY A 64 12.59 2.82 -9.78
N PHE A 65 11.87 2.76 -8.65
CA PHE A 65 10.43 2.49 -8.63
C PHE A 65 9.64 3.71 -9.08
N THR A 66 8.64 3.49 -9.93
CA THR A 66 7.76 4.54 -10.48
C THR A 66 6.32 4.43 -9.99
N ALA A 67 6.05 3.53 -9.06
CA ALA A 67 4.74 3.33 -8.45
C ALA A 67 4.89 2.88 -7.00
N MET A 68 3.79 2.95 -6.23
CA MET A 68 3.73 2.43 -4.86
C MET A 68 2.31 2.01 -4.51
N GLU A 69 2.17 1.08 -3.56
CA GLU A 69 0.89 0.56 -3.09
C GLU A 69 0.70 0.82 -1.58
N ASP A 70 -0.52 1.15 -1.15
CA ASP A 70 -0.79 1.41 0.27
C ASP A 70 -2.18 0.96 0.72
N ASN A 71 -2.25 -0.25 1.27
CA ASN A 71 -3.50 -0.83 1.78
C ASN A 71 -4.08 -0.08 2.99
N SER A 72 -3.29 0.80 3.62
CA SER A 72 -3.75 1.61 4.75
C SER A 72 -4.20 3.02 4.33
N MET A 73 -4.13 3.38 3.04
CA MET A 73 -4.32 4.76 2.59
C MET A 73 -5.62 5.39 3.11
N MET A 74 -6.75 4.68 3.04
CA MET A 74 -8.04 5.18 3.54
C MET A 74 -8.08 5.44 5.05
N ARG A 75 -7.28 4.72 5.83
CA ARG A 75 -7.24 4.83 7.30
C ARG A 75 -6.25 5.89 7.78
N ARG A 76 -5.43 6.44 6.89
CA ARG A 76 -4.48 7.49 7.25
C ARG A 76 -5.21 8.81 7.47
N PRO A 77 -4.71 9.68 8.36
CA PRO A 77 -5.18 11.06 8.47
C PRO A 77 -5.13 11.78 7.12
N LYS A 78 -6.10 12.66 6.86
CA LYS A 78 -6.24 13.37 5.59
C LYS A 78 -4.96 14.12 5.21
N GLU A 79 -4.35 14.79 6.18
CA GLU A 79 -3.13 15.59 6.01
C GLU A 79 -1.95 14.72 5.58
N LEU A 80 -1.88 13.48 6.08
CA LEU A 80 -0.86 12.51 5.69
C LEU A 80 -1.10 11.98 4.28
N GLN A 81 -2.36 11.71 3.90
CA GLN A 81 -2.70 11.32 2.53
C GLN A 81 -2.28 12.42 1.53
N GLU A 82 -2.58 13.68 1.82
CA GLU A 82 -2.18 14.81 0.97
C GLU A 82 -0.65 14.98 0.94
N LYS A 83 0.04 14.77 2.07
CA LYS A 83 1.51 14.81 2.11
C LYS A 83 2.11 13.73 1.22
N ILE A 84 1.58 12.50 1.28
CA ILE A 84 1.99 11.39 0.42
C ILE A 84 1.74 11.73 -1.05
N ALA A 85 0.52 12.18 -1.38
CA ALA A 85 0.13 12.56 -2.75
C ALA A 85 1.07 13.61 -3.35
N ARG A 86 1.36 14.69 -2.61
CA ARG A 86 2.29 15.74 -3.05
C ARG A 86 3.69 15.21 -3.31
N GLN A 87 4.18 14.30 -2.47
CA GLN A 87 5.52 13.73 -2.64
C GLN A 87 5.58 12.77 -3.81
N MET A 88 4.56 11.92 -3.99
CA MET A 88 4.46 11.05 -5.16
C MET A 88 4.40 11.85 -6.47
N SER A 89 3.64 12.94 -6.50
CA SER A 89 3.59 13.84 -7.66
C SER A 89 4.96 14.46 -7.97
N ARG A 90 5.71 14.91 -6.95
CA ARG A 90 7.07 15.45 -7.14
C ARG A 90 8.06 14.41 -7.66
N LEU A 91 7.87 13.14 -7.31
CA LEU A 91 8.72 12.03 -7.71
C LEU A 91 8.25 11.36 -9.02
N ASP A 92 7.19 11.87 -9.65
CA ASP A 92 6.55 11.24 -10.82
C ASP A 92 6.15 9.76 -10.57
N MET A 93 5.67 9.50 -9.35
CA MET A 93 5.23 8.17 -8.92
C MET A 93 3.72 8.00 -9.09
N THR A 94 3.33 6.85 -9.63
CA THR A 94 1.92 6.46 -9.75
C THR A 94 1.43 5.85 -8.43
N MET A 95 0.26 6.27 -7.96
CA MET A 95 -0.48 5.51 -6.96
C MET A 95 -1.02 4.23 -7.60
N GLY A 96 -0.54 3.08 -7.13
CA GLY A 96 -1.03 1.77 -7.50
C GLY A 96 -2.43 1.54 -6.94
N VAL A 97 -2.64 0.41 -6.27
CA VAL A 97 -3.89 0.17 -5.56
C VAL A 97 -3.82 0.65 -4.11
N PHE A 98 -4.97 0.97 -3.57
CA PHE A 98 -5.23 1.00 -2.13
C PHE A 98 -6.49 0.20 -1.87
N VAL A 99 -6.68 -0.31 -0.65
CA VAL A 99 -7.91 -1.06 -0.36
C VAL A 99 -9.07 -0.11 -0.17
N GLY A 100 -10.04 -0.17 -1.09
CA GLY A 100 -11.28 0.60 -1.07
C GLY A 100 -12.35 -0.01 -0.17
N PHE A 101 -12.39 -1.34 -0.06
CA PHE A 101 -13.34 -2.06 0.78
C PHE A 101 -12.81 -3.44 1.20
N GLY A 102 -13.19 -3.89 2.40
CA GLY A 102 -12.97 -5.26 2.89
C GLY A 102 -11.75 -5.45 3.79
N MET A 103 -10.86 -4.46 3.88
CA MET A 103 -9.68 -4.53 4.74
C MET A 103 -10.07 -4.71 6.21
N GLY A 104 -9.64 -5.82 6.83
CA GLY A 104 -9.96 -6.13 8.24
C GLY A 104 -11.37 -6.68 8.47
N ARG A 105 -12.15 -6.90 7.40
CA ARG A 105 -13.53 -7.42 7.45
C ARG A 105 -13.62 -8.81 6.82
N PHE A 106 -12.50 -9.53 6.71
CA PHE A 106 -12.41 -10.79 5.94
C PHE A 106 -13.40 -11.87 6.39
N GLY A 107 -13.83 -11.88 7.65
CA GLY A 107 -14.83 -12.82 8.18
C GLY A 107 -16.29 -12.40 7.96
N GLU A 108 -16.55 -11.20 7.44
CA GLU A 108 -17.92 -10.69 7.28
C GLU A 108 -18.54 -11.11 5.94
N LYS A 109 -19.83 -11.46 5.96
CA LYS A 109 -20.61 -11.90 4.79
C LYS A 109 -21.17 -10.70 4.00
N ASN A 110 -20.28 -9.84 3.52
CA ASN A 110 -20.67 -8.52 2.99
C ASN A 110 -21.24 -8.55 1.56
N PHE A 111 -20.52 -9.14 0.62
CA PHE A 111 -20.92 -9.17 -0.80
C PHE A 111 -21.90 -10.29 -1.12
N VAL A 112 -21.90 -11.37 -0.33
CA VAL A 112 -22.66 -12.61 -0.65
C VAL A 112 -24.11 -12.59 -0.18
N THR A 113 -24.53 -11.57 0.56
CA THR A 113 -25.89 -11.43 1.10
C THR A 113 -26.67 -10.33 0.39
N ASN A 114 -28.00 -10.40 0.45
CA ASN A 114 -28.90 -9.35 -0.04
C ASN A 114 -29.34 -8.40 1.10
N ASP A 115 -28.42 -8.06 1.99
CA ASP A 115 -28.70 -7.15 3.10
C ASP A 115 -28.62 -5.67 2.65
N LYS A 116 -29.73 -4.96 2.82
CA LYS A 116 -29.85 -3.54 2.48
C LYS A 116 -28.96 -2.65 3.35
N GLU A 117 -28.72 -2.99 4.61
CA GLU A 117 -27.84 -2.23 5.49
C GLU A 117 -26.39 -2.37 5.03
N MET A 118 -25.96 -3.62 4.79
CA MET A 118 -24.63 -3.92 4.29
C MET A 118 -24.37 -3.22 2.95
N ARG A 119 -25.35 -3.23 2.04
CA ARG A 119 -25.25 -2.50 0.77
C ARG A 119 -25.06 -0.99 0.97
N ARG A 120 -25.80 -0.37 1.89
CA ARG A 120 -25.61 1.05 2.21
C ARG A 120 -24.23 1.33 2.78
N GLN A 121 -23.70 0.45 3.62
CA GLN A 121 -22.33 0.56 4.12
C GLN A 121 -21.29 0.44 3.00
N MET A 122 -21.43 -0.55 2.11
CA MET A 122 -20.55 -0.73 0.94
C MET A 122 -20.52 0.51 0.06
N VAL A 123 -21.70 1.02 -0.33
CA VAL A 123 -21.83 2.26 -1.09
C VAL A 123 -21.19 3.45 -0.36
N GLY A 124 -21.39 3.56 0.95
CA GLY A 124 -20.78 4.60 1.77
C GLY A 124 -19.25 4.52 1.82
N GLU A 125 -18.68 3.32 1.91
CA GLU A 125 -17.23 3.11 1.85
C GLU A 125 -16.67 3.42 0.46
N MET A 126 -17.35 3.01 -0.61
CA MET A 126 -16.93 3.35 -1.97
C MET A 126 -16.95 4.86 -2.23
N LYS A 127 -17.93 5.60 -1.69
CA LYS A 127 -17.93 7.08 -1.75
C LYS A 127 -16.70 7.66 -1.05
N LYS A 128 -16.32 7.12 0.11
CA LYS A 128 -15.07 7.53 0.80
C LYS A 128 -13.84 7.17 -0.02
N ALA A 129 -13.82 5.99 -0.65
CA ALA A 129 -12.72 5.54 -1.50
C ALA A 129 -12.55 6.48 -2.70
N VAL A 130 -13.63 6.93 -3.33
CA VAL A 130 -13.60 7.95 -4.41
C VAL A 130 -12.97 9.25 -3.93
N GLU A 131 -13.33 9.74 -2.75
CA GLU A 131 -12.75 10.97 -2.20
C GLU A 131 -11.27 10.83 -1.85
N VAL A 132 -10.85 9.67 -1.34
CA VAL A 132 -9.43 9.34 -1.12
C VAL A 132 -8.69 9.25 -2.45
N ALA A 133 -9.26 8.57 -3.44
CA ALA A 133 -8.66 8.39 -4.76
C ALA A 133 -8.40 9.74 -5.44
N LYS A 134 -9.35 10.67 -5.40
CA LYS A 134 -9.17 12.06 -5.88
C LYS A 134 -8.01 12.76 -5.16
N ARG A 135 -7.94 12.63 -3.83
CA ARG A 135 -6.91 13.27 -3.00
C ARG A 135 -5.50 12.77 -3.29
N VAL A 136 -5.35 11.47 -3.58
CA VAL A 136 -4.05 10.83 -3.81
C VAL A 136 -3.75 10.53 -5.28
N ASN A 137 -4.60 11.02 -6.19
CA ASN A 137 -4.53 10.77 -7.63
C ASN A 137 -4.45 9.27 -7.98
N ALA A 138 -5.23 8.44 -7.27
CA ALA A 138 -5.32 7.00 -7.54
C ALA A 138 -6.30 6.73 -8.69
N LYS A 139 -5.96 5.73 -9.52
CA LYS A 139 -6.84 5.21 -10.57
C LYS A 139 -7.51 3.89 -10.21
N TRP A 140 -6.92 3.14 -9.28
CA TRP A 140 -7.37 1.81 -8.91
C TRP A 140 -7.57 1.70 -7.40
N CYS A 141 -8.59 0.96 -7.01
CA CYS A 141 -8.77 0.52 -5.63
C CYS A 141 -9.11 -0.96 -5.57
N THR A 142 -8.58 -1.64 -4.57
CA THR A 142 -8.85 -3.05 -4.32
C THR A 142 -10.17 -3.21 -3.57
N VAL A 143 -10.99 -4.16 -4.02
CA VAL A 143 -12.21 -4.60 -3.36
C VAL A 143 -12.07 -6.08 -3.05
N VAL A 144 -12.33 -6.45 -1.79
CA VAL A 144 -12.29 -7.84 -1.33
C VAL A 144 -13.71 -8.29 -0.98
N PRO A 145 -14.32 -9.19 -1.77
CA PRO A 145 -15.52 -9.93 -1.36
C PRO A 145 -15.10 -10.84 -0.20
N CYS A 146 -15.56 -10.54 1.01
CA CYS A 146 -15.07 -11.18 2.22
C CYS A 146 -15.63 -12.61 2.37
N ALA A 147 -16.20 -12.97 3.53
CA ALA A 147 -16.58 -14.36 3.79
C ALA A 147 -17.77 -14.82 2.94
N TYR A 148 -17.80 -16.11 2.60
CA TYR A 148 -19.01 -16.76 2.08
C TYR A 148 -20.00 -17.09 3.22
N ASP A 149 -21.25 -17.30 2.87
CA ASP A 149 -22.32 -17.77 3.74
C ASP A 149 -22.53 -19.28 3.58
N PRO A 150 -22.28 -20.10 4.62
CA PRO A 150 -22.59 -21.53 4.59
C PRO A 150 -24.09 -21.84 4.47
N GLY A 151 -24.96 -20.89 4.83
CA GLY A 151 -26.42 -21.05 4.77
C GLY A 151 -27.05 -20.70 3.43
N LEU A 152 -26.26 -20.31 2.41
CA LEU A 152 -26.75 -19.89 1.10
C LEU A 152 -26.06 -20.65 -0.03
N GLU A 153 -26.83 -21.15 -0.99
CA GLU A 153 -26.26 -21.80 -2.18
C GLU A 153 -25.34 -20.86 -2.97
N TRP A 154 -24.31 -21.45 -3.58
CA TRP A 154 -23.22 -20.69 -4.20
C TRP A 154 -23.69 -19.74 -5.31
N ASP A 155 -24.71 -20.14 -6.07
CA ASP A 155 -25.26 -19.35 -7.18
C ASP A 155 -26.02 -18.12 -6.68
N TYR A 156 -26.74 -18.24 -5.56
CA TYR A 156 -27.38 -17.08 -4.92
C TYR A 156 -26.34 -16.12 -4.34
N GLN A 157 -25.27 -16.65 -3.74
CA GLN A 157 -24.15 -15.83 -3.25
C GLN A 157 -23.46 -15.09 -4.39
N THR A 158 -23.24 -15.78 -5.52
CA THR A 158 -22.66 -15.21 -6.73
C THR A 158 -23.55 -14.10 -7.31
N THR A 159 -24.86 -14.34 -7.37
CA THR A 159 -25.85 -13.34 -7.79
C THR A 159 -25.79 -12.11 -6.89
N ASN A 160 -25.81 -12.28 -5.57
CA ASN A 160 -25.71 -11.18 -4.61
C ASN A 160 -24.39 -10.41 -4.77
N ALA A 161 -23.28 -11.11 -4.96
CA ALA A 161 -21.97 -10.49 -5.15
C ALA A 161 -21.94 -9.64 -6.43
N ILE A 162 -22.49 -10.15 -7.54
CA ILE A 162 -22.61 -9.40 -8.80
C ILE A 162 -23.45 -8.14 -8.60
N GLU A 163 -24.62 -8.25 -7.97
CA GLU A 163 -25.50 -7.10 -7.74
C GLU A 163 -24.84 -6.06 -6.82
N ASN A 164 -24.24 -6.49 -5.72
CA ASN A 164 -23.54 -5.59 -4.80
C ASN A 164 -22.31 -4.92 -5.47
N LEU A 165 -21.61 -5.61 -6.37
CA LEU A 165 -20.53 -5.02 -7.17
C LEU A 165 -21.05 -3.96 -8.16
N LYS A 166 -22.23 -4.15 -8.76
CA LYS A 166 -22.86 -3.12 -9.63
C LYS A 166 -23.13 -1.83 -8.86
N TYR A 167 -23.72 -1.93 -7.65
CA TYR A 167 -23.93 -0.76 -6.79
C TYR A 167 -22.62 -0.03 -6.44
N CYS A 168 -21.55 -0.78 -6.18
CA CYS A 168 -20.24 -0.19 -5.95
C CYS A 168 -19.67 0.46 -7.23
N ALA A 169 -19.89 -0.13 -8.40
CA ALA A 169 -19.43 0.40 -9.69
C ALA A 169 -20.12 1.72 -10.04
N GLU A 170 -21.43 1.83 -9.84
CA GLU A 170 -22.20 3.07 -10.05
C GLU A 170 -21.63 4.26 -9.26
N VAL A 171 -21.06 4.01 -8.08
CA VAL A 171 -20.41 5.05 -7.27
C VAL A 171 -19.07 5.49 -7.87
N CYS A 172 -18.33 4.54 -8.45
CA CYS A 172 -16.98 4.77 -8.95
C CYS A 172 -16.95 5.34 -10.36
N GLU A 173 -17.91 4.97 -11.22
CA GLU A 173 -18.03 5.35 -12.62
C GLU A 173 -17.86 6.86 -12.87
N PRO A 174 -18.56 7.78 -12.16
CA PRO A 174 -18.44 9.21 -12.42
C PRO A 174 -17.05 9.78 -12.13
N SER A 175 -16.29 9.13 -11.24
CA SER A 175 -14.91 9.53 -10.93
C SER A 175 -13.84 8.84 -11.79
N GLY A 176 -14.22 7.82 -12.58
CA GLY A 176 -13.28 6.97 -13.30
C GLY A 176 -12.41 6.08 -12.40
N LEU A 177 -12.81 5.87 -11.14
CA LEU A 177 -12.11 4.97 -10.22
C LEU A 177 -12.39 3.51 -10.65
N VAL A 178 -11.34 2.71 -10.81
CA VAL A 178 -11.48 1.31 -11.22
C VAL A 178 -11.36 0.40 -10.01
N MET A 179 -12.41 -0.38 -9.75
CA MET A 179 -12.37 -1.45 -8.75
C MET A 179 -11.62 -2.66 -9.29
N VAL A 180 -10.64 -3.13 -8.53
CA VAL A 180 -9.90 -4.36 -8.81
C VAL A 180 -10.30 -5.40 -7.77
N LEU A 181 -10.88 -6.50 -8.22
CA LEU A 181 -11.32 -7.58 -7.35
C LEU A 181 -10.12 -8.46 -6.99
N GLU A 182 -9.73 -8.50 -5.72
CA GLU A 182 -8.53 -9.25 -5.31
C GLU A 182 -8.85 -10.73 -5.08
N PRO A 183 -8.19 -11.65 -5.80
CA PRO A 183 -8.29 -13.07 -5.54
C PRO A 183 -7.37 -13.45 -4.37
N LEU A 184 -7.92 -13.52 -3.17
CA LEU A 184 -7.19 -13.99 -1.99
C LEU A 184 -7.17 -15.53 -1.91
N ASN A 185 -6.14 -16.08 -1.26
CA ASN A 185 -5.99 -17.53 -1.09
C ASN A 185 -6.74 -18.04 0.15
N PRO A 186 -7.87 -18.78 -0.01
CA PRO A 186 -8.63 -19.26 1.12
C PRO A 186 -8.04 -20.49 1.81
N TYR A 187 -7.14 -21.22 1.15
CA TYR A 187 -6.64 -22.49 1.70
C TYR A 187 -5.49 -22.30 2.68
N ARG A 188 -4.73 -21.20 2.53
CA ARG A 188 -3.56 -20.92 3.37
C ARG A 188 -3.77 -19.69 4.25
N ASP A 189 -4.21 -18.58 3.66
CA ASP A 189 -4.08 -17.27 4.29
C ASP A 189 -5.44 -16.70 4.74
N HIS A 190 -6.53 -17.05 4.06
CA HIS A 190 -7.85 -16.44 4.29
C HIS A 190 -9.02 -17.45 4.25
N PRO A 191 -9.03 -18.46 5.14
CA PRO A 191 -10.10 -19.46 5.18
C PRO A 191 -11.47 -18.82 5.31
N GLY A 192 -12.43 -19.32 4.53
CA GLY A 192 -13.80 -18.82 4.54
C GLY A 192 -14.12 -17.70 3.55
N LEU A 193 -13.14 -17.20 2.78
CA LEU A 193 -13.41 -16.17 1.76
C LEU A 193 -14.23 -16.69 0.58
N PHE A 194 -15.13 -15.84 0.10
CA PHE A 194 -15.95 -16.06 -1.08
C PHE A 194 -15.10 -15.99 -2.36
N ARG A 195 -15.41 -16.87 -3.32
CA ARG A 195 -14.77 -16.92 -4.64
C ARG A 195 -15.81 -17.03 -5.75
N TYR A 196 -15.71 -16.16 -6.74
CA TYR A 196 -16.53 -16.23 -7.94
C TYR A 196 -16.18 -17.42 -8.85
N ALA A 197 -15.01 -18.05 -8.68
CA ALA A 197 -14.62 -19.27 -9.39
C ALA A 197 -14.17 -20.35 -8.38
N ARG A 198 -15.02 -21.34 -8.12
CA ARG A 198 -14.57 -22.64 -7.56
C ARG A 198 -13.84 -23.37 -8.68
N ARG A 199 -12.58 -23.72 -8.45
CA ARG A 199 -11.91 -24.80 -9.19
C ARG A 199 -11.93 -26.02 -8.31
#